data_AF-A0A1I1U7D9-F1
#
_entry.id   AF-A0A1I1U7D9-F1
#
_cell.length_a   1.000
_cell.length_b   1.000
_cell.length_c   1.000
_cell.angle_alpha   90.00
_cell.angle_beta   90.00
_cell.angle_gamma   90.00
#
_symmetry.space_group_name_H-M   'P 1'
#
loop_
_entity.id
_entity.type
_entity.pdbx_description
1 polymer ?
#
loop_
_entity_poly.entity_id
_entity_poly.type
_entity_poly.pdbx_seq_one_letter_code
_entity_poly.pdbx_strand_id
1 'polypeptide(L)'
;MKIMKQLIFGAGILLSILSSCSSDDFKYESSTVKLLDFQLNDVPWNLNVGISTRPLFVYKDNGEYFANYSSLYPFSLDDGKYKFVASDYPEQMIPSPTNLNDLIVPQPALANQHVNLSDAMPYASPFDQPLTLNIKTRTGILRLKSLDVNADRSYTTIKTTISVKRSGYKVLDGTYINEDMFVTRSKATTSGGINYAEDFILFQTGDPANNVRIKIECLDQNQQVVKTKEIEGTFAIEANKVTNADFYLNAL
;
A
#
# COMPACT_ATOMS: atom_id res chain seq x y z
N MET A 1 -89.48 32.01 26.29
CA MET A 1 -88.36 31.31 25.62
C MET A 1 -87.05 31.85 26.22
N LYS A 2 -86.12 31.05 26.79
CA LYS A 2 -85.21 30.05 26.17
C LYS A 2 -84.42 30.65 24.99
N ILE A 3 -83.08 30.70 24.88
CA ILE A 3 -81.88 30.33 25.68
C ILE A 3 -80.77 31.35 25.26
N MET A 4 -79.84 31.92 26.05
CA MET A 4 -79.31 31.74 27.42
C MET A 4 -78.06 30.83 27.60
N LYS A 5 -76.86 31.24 27.12
CA LYS A 5 -75.50 30.85 27.60
C LYS A 5 -74.43 31.82 27.02
N GLN A 6 -73.91 32.75 27.82
CA GLN A 6 -72.54 32.79 28.42
C GLN A 6 -71.43 33.20 27.41
N LEU A 7 -70.77 34.38 27.48
CA LEU A 7 -69.80 34.89 28.50
C LEU A 7 -68.65 33.88 28.74
N ILE A 8 -67.35 34.23 28.74
CA ILE A 8 -66.67 35.43 29.28
C ILE A 8 -65.48 35.86 28.39
N PHE A 9 -65.16 37.17 28.39
CA PHE A 9 -63.95 37.74 27.80
C PHE A 9 -62.88 37.96 28.89
N GLY A 10 -61.64 37.50 28.66
CA GLY A 10 -60.42 38.01 29.31
C GLY A 10 -60.05 37.51 30.71
N ALA A 11 -58.87 36.87 30.82
CA ALA A 11 -57.79 37.19 31.76
C ALA A 11 -56.64 36.17 31.67
N GLY A 12 -55.41 36.60 31.92
CA GLY A 12 -54.38 35.72 32.50
C GLY A 12 -53.57 34.86 31.53
N ILE A 13 -52.47 35.44 31.07
CA ILE A 13 -51.19 34.75 30.86
C ILE A 13 -50.98 33.67 31.94
N LEU A 14 -50.77 32.41 31.55
CA LEU A 14 -49.84 31.44 32.17
C LEU A 14 -49.91 30.08 31.46
N LEU A 15 -48.78 29.36 31.47
CA LEU A 15 -48.67 27.95 31.07
C LEU A 15 -48.90 27.65 29.59
N SER A 16 -48.24 28.43 28.72
CA SER A 16 -47.53 27.82 27.59
C SER A 16 -46.48 26.86 28.14
N ILE A 17 -46.88 25.63 28.50
CA ILE A 17 -45.95 24.55 28.78
C ILE A 17 -45.32 24.20 27.44
N LEU A 18 -44.24 24.91 27.12
CA LEU A 18 -43.34 24.52 26.07
C LEU A 18 -42.85 23.12 26.43
N SER A 19 -43.34 22.13 25.70
CA SER A 19 -42.56 20.94 25.39
C SER A 19 -41.36 21.39 24.58
N SER A 20 -40.43 22.05 25.26
CA SER A 20 -39.04 22.15 24.84
C SER A 20 -38.55 20.71 24.84
N CYS A 21 -38.70 20.03 23.71
CA CYS A 21 -37.66 19.10 23.31
C CYS A 21 -36.37 19.90 23.46
N SER A 22 -35.53 19.54 24.43
CA SER A 22 -34.17 20.04 24.43
C SER A 22 -33.62 19.61 23.08
N SER A 23 -33.43 20.59 22.21
CA SER A 23 -32.47 20.44 21.13
C SER A 23 -31.11 20.44 21.80
N ASP A 24 -30.81 19.33 22.48
CA ASP A 24 -29.48 18.78 22.60
C ASP A 24 -29.08 18.33 21.20
N ASP A 25 -29.07 19.31 20.29
CA ASP A 25 -28.35 19.29 19.03
C ASP A 25 -26.89 19.20 19.45
N PHE A 26 -26.44 17.98 19.70
CA PHE A 26 -25.07 17.60 19.40
C PHE A 26 -24.89 17.89 17.92
N LYS A 27 -24.58 19.17 17.62
CA LYS A 27 -24.12 19.60 16.31
C LYS A 27 -22.80 18.87 16.12
N TYR A 28 -22.87 17.76 15.40
CA TYR A 28 -21.71 17.12 14.83
C TYR A 28 -21.13 18.11 13.82
N GLU A 29 -20.26 18.99 14.31
CA GLU A 29 -19.44 19.87 13.49
C GLU A 29 -18.67 18.94 12.55
N SER A 30 -18.94 19.08 11.26
CA SER A 30 -18.45 18.18 10.22
C SER A 30 -18.12 18.98 8.97
N SER A 31 -16.98 18.65 8.40
CA SER A 31 -16.38 19.38 7.28
C SER A 31 -16.26 18.46 6.06
N THR A 32 -16.49 19.01 4.87
CA THR A 32 -16.46 18.23 3.62
C THR A 32 -15.07 18.25 2.99
N VAL A 33 -14.45 17.09 2.90
CA VAL A 33 -13.23 16.87 2.12
C VAL A 33 -13.54 17.01 0.63
N LYS A 34 -12.96 18.02 -0.02
CA LYS A 34 -13.18 18.35 -1.44
C LYS A 34 -11.90 18.45 -2.28
N LEU A 35 -10.76 18.68 -1.65
CA LEU A 35 -9.50 19.06 -2.31
C LEU A 35 -8.43 17.99 -2.06
N LEU A 36 -8.46 16.91 -2.85
CA LEU A 36 -7.48 15.81 -2.80
C LEU A 36 -6.78 15.66 -4.15
N ASP A 37 -5.48 15.93 -4.18
CA ASP A 37 -4.65 15.80 -5.38
C ASP A 37 -3.88 14.49 -5.33
N PHE A 38 -4.31 13.50 -6.11
CA PHE A 38 -3.62 12.22 -6.18
C PHE A 38 -2.46 12.28 -7.18
N GLN A 39 -1.33 11.68 -6.81
CA GLN A 39 -0.16 11.50 -7.67
C GLN A 39 0.30 10.05 -7.62
N LEU A 40 0.90 9.57 -8.70
CA LEU A 40 1.63 8.32 -8.79
C LEU A 40 3.06 8.61 -9.21
N ASN A 41 4.03 8.37 -8.32
CA ASN A 41 5.44 8.71 -8.51
C ASN A 41 5.64 10.19 -8.92
N ASP A 42 5.08 11.10 -8.12
CA ASP A 42 5.16 12.56 -8.30
C ASP A 42 4.46 13.13 -9.56
N VAL A 43 3.76 12.28 -10.34
CA VAL A 43 2.96 12.68 -11.53
C VAL A 43 1.46 12.63 -11.19
N PRO A 44 0.62 13.61 -11.62
CA PRO A 44 -0.83 13.58 -11.40
C PRO A 44 -1.47 12.27 -11.84
N TRP A 45 -2.26 11.66 -10.97
CA TRP A 45 -2.90 10.36 -11.18
C TRP A 45 -4.40 10.44 -10.87
N ASN A 46 -5.20 9.77 -11.68
CA ASN A 46 -6.64 9.69 -11.52
C ASN A 46 -7.08 8.23 -11.45
N LEU A 47 -8.13 7.97 -10.67
CA LEU A 47 -8.80 6.69 -10.71
C LEU A 47 -9.39 6.42 -12.11
N ASN A 48 -9.28 5.18 -12.57
CA ASN A 48 -10.04 4.72 -13.73
C ASN A 48 -11.54 4.77 -13.39
N VAL A 49 -12.28 5.62 -14.11
CA VAL A 49 -13.73 5.71 -13.97
C VAL A 49 -14.40 4.43 -14.45
N GLY A 50 -15.26 3.83 -13.62
CA GLY A 50 -15.97 2.58 -13.92
C GLY A 50 -15.70 1.42 -12.96
N ILE A 51 -14.73 1.55 -12.04
CA ILE A 51 -14.50 0.59 -10.95
C ILE A 51 -14.79 1.24 -9.59
N SER A 52 -15.37 0.48 -8.65
CA SER A 52 -15.73 0.94 -7.31
C SER A 52 -14.52 0.98 -6.35
N THR A 53 -13.33 1.28 -6.88
CA THR A 53 -12.09 1.33 -6.11
C THR A 53 -12.08 2.49 -5.14
N ARG A 54 -11.62 2.21 -3.92
CA ARG A 54 -11.55 3.16 -2.82
C ARG A 54 -10.07 3.33 -2.41
N PRO A 55 -9.29 4.16 -3.15
CA PRO A 55 -7.85 4.27 -2.96
C PRO A 55 -7.47 4.91 -1.64
N LEU A 56 -8.38 5.66 -1.04
CA LEU A 56 -8.14 6.45 0.15
C LEU A 56 -8.55 5.68 1.40
N PHE A 57 -7.57 5.38 2.25
CA PHE A 57 -7.76 4.90 3.61
C PHE A 57 -7.69 6.10 4.55
N VAL A 58 -8.72 6.28 5.37
CA VAL A 58 -8.78 7.32 6.40
C VAL A 58 -8.62 6.68 7.77
N TYR A 59 -7.70 7.24 8.55
CA TYR A 59 -7.44 6.90 9.94
C TYR A 59 -7.67 8.13 10.81
N LYS A 60 -8.17 7.94 12.03
CA LYS A 60 -8.21 9.00 13.06
C LYS A 60 -6.78 9.33 13.50
N ASP A 61 -6.56 10.47 14.16
CA ASP A 61 -5.22 10.90 14.60
C ASP A 61 -4.48 9.86 15.48
N ASN A 62 -5.22 9.12 16.31
CA ASN A 62 -4.73 8.02 17.15
C ASN A 62 -4.34 6.74 16.35
N GLY A 63 -4.51 6.73 15.03
CA GLY A 63 -4.22 5.60 14.14
C GLY A 63 -5.35 4.59 13.99
N GLU A 64 -6.50 4.76 14.66
CA GLU A 64 -7.67 3.89 14.46
C GLU A 64 -8.19 4.01 13.03
N TYR A 65 -8.34 2.89 12.33
CA TYR A 65 -8.94 2.85 11.00
C TYR A 65 -10.40 3.34 11.07
N PHE A 66 -10.77 4.24 10.16
CA PHE A 66 -12.11 4.81 10.09
C PHE A 66 -12.88 4.27 8.89
N ALA A 67 -12.41 4.52 7.66
CA ALA A 67 -13.10 4.12 6.44
C ALA A 67 -12.21 4.18 5.19
N ASN A 68 -12.65 3.51 4.13
CA ASN A 68 -12.13 3.67 2.78
C ASN A 68 -13.10 4.49 1.91
N TYR A 69 -12.58 5.46 1.17
CA TYR A 69 -13.31 6.34 0.25
C TYR A 69 -12.80 6.26 -1.19
N SER A 70 -13.70 6.54 -2.14
CA SER A 70 -13.31 6.85 -3.52
C SER A 70 -12.83 8.30 -3.62
N SER A 71 -11.90 8.61 -4.52
CA SER A 71 -11.51 10.00 -4.80
C SER A 71 -12.43 10.71 -5.81
N LEU A 72 -13.41 9.99 -6.38
CA LEU A 72 -14.32 10.53 -7.41
C LEU A 72 -15.35 11.54 -6.87
N TYR A 73 -15.63 11.52 -5.57
CA TYR A 73 -16.69 12.34 -4.96
C TYR A 73 -16.24 12.90 -3.60
N PRO A 74 -16.62 14.15 -3.26
CA PRO A 74 -16.45 14.69 -1.91
C PRO A 74 -17.17 13.84 -0.85
N PHE A 75 -16.63 13.84 0.36
CA PHE A 75 -17.21 13.17 1.52
C PHE A 75 -17.04 14.04 2.77
N SER A 76 -17.92 13.87 3.75
CA SER A 76 -17.80 14.56 5.05
C SER A 76 -17.11 13.66 6.08
N LEU A 77 -16.33 14.30 6.96
CA LEU A 77 -15.84 13.75 8.21
C LEU A 77 -16.29 14.67 9.35
N ASP A 78 -16.35 14.15 10.57
CA ASP A 78 -16.46 14.99 11.76
C ASP A 78 -15.23 15.91 11.87
N ASP A 79 -15.39 17.05 12.53
CA ASP A 79 -14.31 18.01 12.71
C ASP A 79 -13.23 17.45 13.66
N GLY A 80 -11.98 17.51 13.22
CA GLY A 80 -10.87 16.86 13.91
C GLY A 80 -9.64 16.66 13.04
N LYS A 81 -8.76 15.76 13.50
CA LYS A 81 -7.49 15.40 12.86
C LYS A 81 -7.52 13.95 12.40
N TYR A 82 -7.00 13.73 11.20
CA TYR A 82 -6.98 12.45 10.51
C TYR A 82 -5.62 12.23 9.83
N LYS A 83 -5.37 10.98 9.44
CA LYS A 83 -4.23 10.57 8.62
C LYS A 83 -4.75 9.82 7.41
N PHE A 84 -4.33 10.25 6.23
CA PHE A 84 -4.83 9.79 4.94
C PHE A 84 -3.72 8.99 4.24
N VAL A 85 -4.06 7.79 3.75
CA VAL A 85 -3.15 6.93 2.98
C VAL A 85 -3.79 6.59 1.64
N ALA A 86 -3.04 6.67 0.55
CA ALA A 86 -3.49 6.35 -0.80
C ALA A 86 -2.76 5.14 -1.39
N SER A 87 -3.46 4.34 -2.19
CA SER A 87 -2.87 3.30 -3.04
C SER A 87 -3.61 3.19 -4.38
N ASP A 88 -2.89 2.82 -5.43
CA ASP A 88 -3.45 2.49 -6.75
C ASP A 88 -4.11 1.11 -6.79
N TYR A 89 -3.70 0.18 -5.90
CA TYR A 89 -4.29 -1.15 -5.77
C TYR A 89 -4.62 -1.49 -4.29
N PRO A 90 -5.73 -0.94 -3.76
CA PRO A 90 -6.00 -0.89 -2.31
C PRO A 90 -6.13 -2.26 -1.65
N GLU A 91 -6.91 -3.15 -2.27
CA GLU A 91 -7.18 -4.51 -1.77
C GLU A 91 -5.93 -5.39 -1.73
N GLN A 92 -4.90 -5.07 -2.52
CA GLN A 92 -3.62 -5.78 -2.52
C GLN A 92 -2.58 -5.17 -1.57
N MET A 93 -2.65 -3.86 -1.29
CA MET A 93 -1.71 -3.18 -0.38
C MET A 93 -2.14 -3.31 1.08
N ILE A 94 -3.43 -3.12 1.36
CA ILE A 94 -4.00 -3.15 2.72
C ILE A 94 -5.30 -3.97 2.65
N PRO A 95 -5.20 -5.32 2.55
CA PRO A 95 -6.37 -6.21 2.43
C PRO A 95 -7.25 -6.21 3.69
N SER A 96 -6.67 -5.90 4.85
CA SER A 96 -7.37 -5.76 6.12
C SER A 96 -6.77 -4.59 6.90
N PRO A 97 -7.42 -3.42 6.94
CA PRO A 97 -6.91 -2.26 7.66
C PRO A 97 -6.81 -2.52 9.17
N THR A 98 -5.59 -2.42 9.70
CA THR A 98 -5.28 -2.46 11.13
C THR A 98 -5.16 -1.03 11.70
N ASN A 99 -4.73 -0.87 12.95
CA ASN A 99 -4.30 0.45 13.43
C ASN A 99 -3.06 0.90 12.61
N LEU A 100 -3.06 2.17 12.17
CA LEU A 100 -2.00 2.75 11.35
C LEU A 100 -0.62 2.70 12.00
N ASN A 101 -0.55 2.74 13.34
CA ASN A 101 0.71 2.66 14.08
C ASN A 101 1.36 1.26 13.96
N ASP A 102 0.55 0.23 13.72
CA ASP A 102 0.96 -1.16 13.53
C ASP A 102 0.97 -1.56 12.03
N LEU A 103 0.58 -0.65 11.12
CA LEU A 103 0.41 -0.96 9.71
C LEU A 103 1.75 -1.03 8.98
N ILE A 104 2.16 -2.27 8.70
CA ILE A 104 3.36 -2.63 7.97
C ILE A 104 2.96 -3.38 6.70
N VAL A 105 3.40 -2.91 5.55
CA VAL A 105 3.29 -3.66 4.29
C VAL A 105 4.58 -4.49 4.12
N PRO A 106 4.53 -5.83 4.23
CA PRO A 106 5.72 -6.67 4.13
C PRO A 106 6.24 -6.74 2.70
N GLN A 107 7.52 -7.08 2.54
CA GLN A 107 8.11 -7.48 1.26
C GLN A 107 7.35 -8.72 0.76
N PRO A 108 6.73 -8.70 -0.44
CA PRO A 108 6.04 -9.86 -0.97
C PRO A 108 6.96 -11.08 -1.02
N ALA A 109 6.56 -12.17 -0.37
CA ALA A 109 7.37 -13.39 -0.22
C ALA A 109 7.71 -14.08 -1.56
N LEU A 110 6.96 -13.78 -2.62
CA LEU A 110 7.20 -14.25 -3.99
C LEU A 110 7.84 -13.18 -4.90
N ALA A 111 8.14 -11.97 -4.40
CA ALA A 111 8.70 -10.85 -5.15
C ALA A 111 8.09 -10.68 -6.56
N ASN A 112 6.76 -10.67 -6.64
CA ASN A 112 5.98 -10.67 -7.87
C ASN A 112 4.93 -9.55 -7.93
N GLN A 113 4.95 -8.65 -6.95
CA GLN A 113 3.96 -7.59 -6.75
C GLN A 113 4.66 -6.28 -6.38
N HIS A 114 4.29 -5.18 -7.03
CA HIS A 114 4.76 -3.85 -6.64
C HIS A 114 4.07 -3.38 -5.37
N VAL A 115 4.83 -2.69 -4.51
CA VAL A 115 4.29 -2.01 -3.33
C VAL A 115 4.11 -0.53 -3.66
N ASN A 116 2.88 -0.13 -3.93
CA ASN A 116 2.49 1.19 -4.42
C ASN A 116 1.54 1.88 -3.42
N LEU A 117 2.07 2.79 -2.61
CA LEU A 117 1.30 3.52 -1.60
C LEU A 117 1.95 4.85 -1.21
N SER A 118 1.13 5.78 -0.74
CA SER A 118 1.61 7.02 -0.11
C SER A 118 2.13 6.78 1.29
N ASP A 119 2.78 7.80 1.84
CA ASP A 119 2.98 7.91 3.28
C ASP A 119 1.65 8.31 3.94
N ALA A 120 1.52 8.15 5.26
CA ALA A 120 0.38 8.69 5.99
C ALA A 120 0.46 10.21 6.08
N MET A 121 -0.44 10.89 5.37
CA MET A 121 -0.48 12.35 5.31
C MET A 121 -1.44 12.90 6.37
N PRO A 122 -0.99 13.81 7.27
CA PRO A 122 -1.88 14.44 8.25
C PRO A 122 -2.84 15.41 7.56
N TYR A 123 -4.11 15.38 7.95
CA TYR A 123 -5.14 16.27 7.41
C TYR A 123 -6.19 16.61 8.48
N ALA A 124 -6.66 17.85 8.51
CA ALA A 124 -7.50 18.36 9.61
C ALA A 124 -8.62 19.28 9.10
N SER A 125 -9.75 19.28 9.82
CA SER A 125 -10.85 20.20 9.55
C SER A 125 -10.38 21.67 9.66
N PRO A 126 -10.95 22.60 8.89
CA PRO A 126 -12.09 22.46 7.97
C PRO A 126 -11.82 21.76 6.62
N PHE A 127 -10.61 21.22 6.39
CA PHE A 127 -10.22 20.57 5.12
C PHE A 127 -10.21 21.55 3.91
N ASP A 128 -9.90 22.82 4.17
CA ASP A 128 -9.86 23.91 3.18
C ASP A 128 -8.58 23.95 2.33
N GLN A 129 -7.51 23.25 2.73
CA GLN A 129 -6.23 23.25 2.03
C GLN A 129 -6.09 21.99 1.17
N PRO A 130 -5.70 22.06 -0.12
CA PRO A 130 -5.46 20.88 -0.93
C PRO A 130 -4.48 19.90 -0.28
N LEU A 131 -4.86 18.62 -0.20
CA LEU A 131 -3.99 17.55 0.27
C LEU A 131 -3.45 16.75 -0.90
N THR A 132 -2.14 16.82 -1.13
CA THR A 132 -1.46 15.95 -2.08
C THR A 132 -1.22 14.56 -1.49
N LEU A 133 -1.77 13.54 -2.14
CA LEU A 133 -1.59 12.13 -1.81
C LEU A 133 -0.75 11.45 -2.88
N ASN A 134 0.56 11.38 -2.62
CA ASN A 134 1.54 10.87 -3.57
C ASN A 134 1.81 9.38 -3.35
N ILE A 135 1.13 8.54 -4.13
CA ILE A 135 1.33 7.11 -4.21
C ILE A 135 2.72 6.88 -4.81
N LYS A 136 3.67 6.32 -4.05
CA LYS A 136 5.01 6.01 -4.57
C LYS A 136 5.18 4.52 -4.69
N THR A 137 5.78 4.11 -5.81
CA THR A 137 6.26 2.74 -6.03
C THR A 137 7.50 2.53 -5.16
N ARG A 138 7.34 1.84 -4.03
CA ARG A 138 8.40 1.60 -3.03
C ARG A 138 9.39 0.51 -3.45
N THR A 139 9.14 -0.15 -4.59
CA THR A 139 9.86 -1.32 -5.10
C THR A 139 10.54 -1.04 -6.43
N GLY A 140 11.62 -1.75 -6.71
CA GLY A 140 12.23 -1.88 -8.04
C GLY A 140 12.18 -3.32 -8.52
N ILE A 141 12.61 -3.55 -9.75
CA ILE A 141 12.73 -4.88 -10.36
C ILE A 141 14.21 -5.26 -10.42
N LEU A 142 14.60 -6.35 -9.76
CA LEU A 142 15.83 -7.06 -10.08
C LEU A 142 15.53 -8.05 -11.21
N ARG A 143 16.09 -7.79 -12.39
CA ARG A 143 15.99 -8.67 -13.56
C ARG A 143 17.22 -9.55 -13.64
N LEU A 144 17.02 -10.85 -13.47
CA LEU A 144 18.05 -11.87 -13.67
C LEU A 144 18.01 -12.35 -15.11
N LYS A 145 19.19 -12.51 -15.73
CA LYS A 145 19.30 -13.05 -17.08
C LYS A 145 20.57 -13.90 -17.23
N SER A 146 20.38 -15.14 -17.68
CA SER A 146 21.48 -15.98 -18.14
C SER A 146 21.99 -15.53 -19.52
N LEU A 147 23.30 -15.53 -19.65
CA LEU A 147 24.06 -15.36 -20.90
C LEU A 147 24.50 -16.71 -21.51
N ASP A 148 24.09 -17.85 -20.94
CA ASP A 148 24.49 -19.18 -21.41
C ASP A 148 23.97 -19.45 -22.83
N VAL A 149 24.89 -19.86 -23.71
CA VAL A 149 24.60 -20.27 -25.10
C VAL A 149 24.57 -21.79 -25.30
N ASN A 150 25.10 -22.55 -24.33
CA ASN A 150 25.15 -24.01 -24.32
C ASN A 150 24.30 -24.55 -23.16
N ALA A 151 23.57 -25.64 -23.39
CA ALA A 151 22.66 -26.21 -22.42
C ALA A 151 23.37 -27.19 -21.48
N ASP A 152 23.18 -27.02 -20.17
CA ASP A 152 23.62 -27.96 -19.15
C ASP A 152 22.46 -28.88 -18.71
N ARG A 153 22.54 -30.15 -19.08
CA ARG A 153 21.49 -31.15 -18.79
C ARG A 153 21.62 -31.81 -17.41
N SER A 154 22.57 -31.40 -16.58
CA SER A 154 22.72 -31.94 -15.22
C SER A 154 21.60 -31.51 -14.27
N TYR A 155 20.89 -30.42 -14.59
CA TYR A 155 19.81 -29.89 -13.77
C TYR A 155 18.52 -29.65 -14.56
N THR A 156 17.39 -29.73 -13.86
CA THR A 156 16.03 -29.51 -14.38
C THR A 156 15.28 -28.40 -13.66
N THR A 157 15.81 -27.88 -12.55
CA THR A 157 15.25 -26.74 -11.82
C THR A 157 16.34 -25.73 -11.49
N ILE A 158 16.04 -24.44 -11.67
CA ILE A 158 16.85 -23.33 -11.18
C ILE A 158 16.09 -22.73 -9.99
N LYS A 159 16.67 -22.82 -8.79
CA LYS A 159 16.17 -22.21 -7.56
C LYS A 159 17.00 -20.97 -7.26
N THR A 160 16.36 -19.83 -7.26
CA THR A 160 16.99 -18.53 -7.02
C THR A 160 16.55 -18.02 -5.66
N THR A 161 17.52 -17.63 -4.83
CA THR A 161 17.35 -17.06 -3.51
C THR A 161 17.95 -15.67 -3.50
N ILE A 162 17.13 -14.64 -3.27
CA ILE A 162 17.59 -13.26 -3.11
C ILE A 162 17.63 -12.96 -1.61
N SER A 163 18.81 -12.61 -1.09
CA SER A 163 18.95 -12.04 0.24
C SER A 163 18.66 -10.54 0.17
N VAL A 164 17.71 -10.07 0.99
CA VAL A 164 17.33 -8.66 1.08
C VAL A 164 17.30 -8.21 2.54
N LYS A 165 17.61 -6.93 2.75
CA LYS A 165 17.64 -6.31 4.09
C LYS A 165 16.37 -5.58 4.48
N ARG A 166 15.47 -5.26 3.53
CA ARG A 166 14.24 -4.53 3.80
C ARG A 166 13.06 -5.51 3.81
N SER A 167 12.56 -5.81 5.01
CA SER A 167 11.51 -6.82 5.22
C SER A 167 10.09 -6.24 5.16
N GLY A 168 9.94 -4.93 5.37
CA GLY A 168 8.64 -4.27 5.40
C GLY A 168 8.71 -2.76 5.25
N TYR A 169 7.56 -2.16 5.04
CA TYR A 169 7.34 -0.73 4.88
C TYR A 169 6.34 -0.21 5.92
N LYS A 170 6.73 0.77 6.73
CA LYS A 170 5.86 1.40 7.74
C LYS A 170 5.08 2.53 7.10
N VAL A 171 3.76 2.41 7.10
CA VAL A 171 2.89 3.39 6.42
C VAL A 171 2.81 4.71 7.19
N LEU A 172 2.89 4.66 8.54
CA LEU A 172 2.78 5.81 9.43
C LEU A 172 3.81 6.92 9.16
N ASP A 173 5.08 6.56 8.95
CA ASP A 173 6.22 7.49 8.89
C ASP A 173 7.03 7.37 7.57
N GLY A 174 6.63 6.45 6.69
CA GLY A 174 7.26 6.19 5.41
C GLY A 174 8.63 5.50 5.48
N THR A 175 8.97 4.89 6.62
CA THR A 175 10.26 4.21 6.82
C THR A 175 10.23 2.73 6.45
N TYR A 176 11.41 2.12 6.29
CA TYR A 176 11.56 0.68 6.03
C TYR A 176 12.00 -0.06 7.29
N ILE A 177 11.49 -1.27 7.47
CA ILE A 177 12.00 -2.23 8.46
C ILE A 177 13.22 -2.92 7.84
N ASN A 178 14.37 -2.81 8.53
CA ASN A 178 15.62 -3.38 8.09
C ASN A 178 15.91 -4.68 8.86
N GLU A 179 15.50 -5.82 8.32
CA GLU A 179 15.73 -7.16 8.86
C GLU A 179 16.12 -8.11 7.72
N ASP A 180 17.04 -9.03 8.02
CA ASP A 180 17.52 -10.02 7.07
C ASP A 180 16.41 -11.01 6.69
N MET A 181 16.06 -11.07 5.41
CA MET A 181 15.14 -12.07 4.87
C MET A 181 15.62 -12.61 3.53
N PHE A 182 14.95 -13.67 3.07
CA PHE A 182 15.21 -14.30 1.79
C PHE A 182 13.92 -14.44 0.99
N VAL A 183 13.94 -14.04 -0.29
CA VAL A 183 12.89 -14.38 -1.25
C VAL A 183 13.40 -15.49 -2.14
N THR A 184 12.68 -16.61 -2.19
CA THR A 184 13.08 -17.80 -2.95
C THR A 184 12.04 -18.14 -4.01
N ARG A 185 12.50 -18.42 -5.24
CA ARG A 185 11.67 -18.90 -6.35
C ARG A 185 12.36 -20.06 -7.04
N SER A 186 11.57 -20.99 -7.60
CA SER A 186 12.07 -22.12 -8.37
C SER A 186 11.41 -22.13 -9.75
N LYS A 187 12.22 -22.32 -10.79
CA LYS A 187 11.78 -22.36 -12.19
C LYS A 187 12.32 -23.61 -12.86
N ALA A 188 11.42 -24.43 -13.40
CA ALA A 188 11.81 -25.60 -14.19
C ALA A 188 12.52 -25.17 -15.49
N THR A 189 13.47 -25.96 -15.96
CA THR A 189 14.18 -25.75 -17.22
C THR A 189 14.48 -27.08 -17.92
N THR A 190 14.40 -27.08 -19.24
CA THR A 190 14.86 -28.15 -20.13
C THR A 190 16.06 -27.73 -20.98
N SER A 191 16.40 -26.44 -20.92
CA SER A 191 17.44 -25.78 -21.72
C SER A 191 18.73 -25.54 -20.93
N GLY A 192 18.77 -25.90 -19.64
CA GLY A 192 19.98 -25.89 -18.83
C GLY A 192 20.65 -24.53 -18.82
N GLY A 193 19.94 -23.50 -18.36
CA GLY A 193 20.44 -22.12 -18.27
C GLY A 193 20.13 -21.25 -19.49
N ILE A 194 20.15 -21.78 -20.72
CA ILE A 194 19.83 -20.98 -21.92
C ILE A 194 18.43 -20.36 -21.79
N ASN A 195 18.34 -19.05 -22.05
CA ASN A 195 17.13 -18.23 -21.93
C ASN A 195 16.50 -18.21 -20.52
N TYR A 196 17.25 -18.57 -19.46
CA TYR A 196 16.79 -18.29 -18.10
C TYR A 196 16.73 -16.77 -17.90
N ALA A 197 15.53 -16.26 -17.66
CA ALA A 197 15.29 -14.91 -17.21
C ALA A 197 14.19 -14.92 -16.14
N GLU A 198 14.32 -14.08 -15.13
CA GLU A 198 13.36 -13.98 -14.03
C GLU A 198 13.41 -12.59 -13.37
N ASP A 199 12.25 -12.01 -13.12
CA ASP A 199 12.11 -10.71 -12.45
C ASP A 199 11.67 -10.91 -10.99
N PHE A 200 12.36 -10.20 -10.09
CA PHE A 200 12.07 -10.12 -8.66
C PHE A 200 11.73 -8.66 -8.30
N ILE A 201 10.50 -8.43 -7.81
CA ILE A 201 10.02 -7.14 -7.35
C ILE A 201 10.34 -6.99 -5.86
N LEU A 202 11.27 -6.09 -5.55
CA LEU A 202 11.92 -5.96 -4.24
C LEU A 202 11.86 -4.50 -3.77
N PHE A 203 11.78 -4.26 -2.46
CA PHE A 203 11.90 -2.90 -1.93
C PHE A 203 13.21 -2.24 -2.38
N GLN A 204 13.15 -0.94 -2.69
CA GLN A 204 14.36 -0.16 -3.01
C GLN A 204 15.37 -0.23 -1.85
N THR A 205 16.66 -0.21 -2.15
CA THR A 205 17.73 -0.41 -1.15
C THR A 205 18.12 0.88 -0.43
N GLY A 206 18.21 1.99 -1.17
CA GLY A 206 18.50 3.35 -0.67
C GLY A 206 19.96 3.57 -0.22
N ASP A 207 20.56 2.61 0.46
CA ASP A 207 21.94 2.63 0.94
C ASP A 207 22.66 1.30 0.55
N PRO A 208 23.97 1.31 0.22
CA PRO A 208 24.72 0.11 -0.14
C PRO A 208 24.68 -1.03 0.88
N ALA A 209 24.53 -0.75 2.18
CA ALA A 209 24.41 -1.78 3.21
C ALA A 209 23.14 -2.63 3.07
N ASN A 210 22.12 -2.11 2.38
CA ASN A 210 20.87 -2.80 2.07
C ASN A 210 20.88 -3.51 0.71
N ASN A 211 21.95 -3.40 -0.07
CA ASN A 211 22.02 -3.99 -1.42
C ASN A 211 21.80 -5.51 -1.39
N VAL A 212 21.08 -6.00 -2.38
CA VAL A 212 20.63 -7.40 -2.43
C VAL A 212 21.73 -8.31 -2.97
N ARG A 213 21.70 -9.57 -2.54
CA ARG A 213 22.64 -10.63 -2.98
C ARG A 213 21.88 -11.78 -3.60
N ILE A 214 22.46 -12.41 -4.61
CA ILE A 214 21.81 -13.46 -5.41
C ILE A 214 22.57 -14.76 -5.20
N LYS A 215 21.86 -15.80 -4.74
CA LYS A 215 22.33 -17.18 -4.73
C LYS A 215 21.42 -18.02 -5.62
N ILE A 216 22.01 -18.80 -6.52
CA ILE A 216 21.30 -19.71 -7.41
C ILE A 216 21.76 -21.14 -7.13
N GLU A 217 20.80 -22.04 -6.97
CA GLU A 217 21.01 -23.48 -6.80
C GLU A 217 20.35 -24.18 -8.00
N CYS A 218 21.12 -24.96 -8.75
CA CYS A 218 20.62 -25.79 -9.83
C CYS A 218 20.36 -27.19 -9.28
N LEU A 219 19.16 -27.71 -9.48
CA LEU A 219 18.72 -29.00 -8.93
C LEU A 219 18.41 -30.01 -10.05
N ASP A 220 18.80 -31.26 -9.83
CA ASP A 220 18.52 -32.38 -10.70
C ASP A 220 17.04 -32.80 -10.66
N GLN A 221 16.71 -33.91 -11.35
CA GLN A 221 15.35 -34.48 -11.38
C GLN A 221 14.90 -35.00 -9.99
N ASN A 222 15.84 -35.29 -9.09
CA ASN A 222 15.59 -35.77 -7.72
C ASN A 222 15.60 -34.63 -6.68
N GLN A 223 15.56 -33.36 -7.15
CA GLN A 223 15.67 -32.15 -6.33
C GLN A 223 16.94 -32.09 -5.46
N GLN A 224 18.04 -32.71 -5.92
CA GLN A 224 19.37 -32.59 -5.32
C GLN A 224 20.13 -31.44 -5.96
N VAL A 225 20.80 -30.61 -5.15
CA VAL A 225 21.62 -29.49 -5.65
C VAL A 225 22.88 -30.06 -6.30
N VAL A 226 23.01 -29.85 -7.61
CA VAL A 226 24.18 -30.26 -8.42
C VAL A 226 25.13 -29.11 -8.74
N LYS A 227 24.66 -27.86 -8.61
CA LYS A 227 25.47 -26.65 -8.76
C LYS A 227 24.94 -25.55 -7.86
N THR A 228 25.84 -24.79 -7.25
CA THR A 228 25.52 -23.57 -6.51
C THR A 228 26.36 -22.43 -7.06
N LYS A 229 25.74 -21.29 -7.32
CA LYS A 229 26.41 -20.07 -7.78
C LYS A 229 25.94 -18.88 -6.96
N GLU A 230 26.86 -18.23 -6.28
CA GLU A 230 26.64 -16.90 -5.72
C GLU A 230 27.09 -15.88 -6.76
N ILE A 231 26.25 -14.91 -7.10
CA ILE A 231 26.59 -13.87 -8.06
C ILE A 231 27.46 -12.85 -7.35
N GLU A 232 28.64 -12.57 -7.91
CA GLU A 232 29.59 -11.62 -7.31
C GLU A 232 29.02 -10.20 -7.20
N GLY A 233 29.41 -9.51 -6.13
CA GLY A 233 28.96 -8.15 -5.83
C GLY A 233 27.64 -8.07 -5.06
N THR A 234 26.99 -6.92 -5.19
CA THR A 234 25.71 -6.60 -4.53
C THR A 234 24.92 -5.66 -5.43
N PHE A 235 23.60 -5.80 -5.48
CA PHE A 235 22.76 -5.06 -6.42
C PHE A 235 21.93 -4.01 -5.68
N ALA A 236 22.07 -2.74 -6.10
CA ALA A 236 21.19 -1.67 -5.64
C ALA A 236 19.84 -1.77 -6.37
N ILE A 237 18.74 -1.72 -5.61
CA ILE A 237 17.39 -1.67 -6.17
C ILE A 237 16.89 -0.24 -6.04
N GLU A 238 16.54 0.36 -7.16
CA GLU A 238 15.94 1.69 -7.21
C GLU A 238 14.43 1.58 -7.43
N ALA A 239 13.66 2.42 -6.72
CA ALA A 239 12.21 2.49 -6.87
C ALA A 239 11.80 2.82 -8.32
N ASN A 240 10.77 2.13 -8.81
CA ASN A 240 10.21 2.30 -10.16
C ASN A 240 11.23 2.11 -11.31
N LYS A 241 12.31 1.34 -11.10
CA LYS A 241 13.34 1.04 -12.10
C LYS A 241 13.65 -0.46 -12.20
N VAL A 242 14.37 -0.83 -13.27
CA VAL A 242 14.90 -2.18 -13.49
C VAL A 242 16.41 -2.17 -13.30
N THR A 243 16.90 -3.01 -12.38
CA THR A 243 18.32 -3.34 -12.19
C THR A 243 18.57 -4.69 -12.85
N ASN A 244 19.48 -4.76 -13.83
CA ASN A 244 19.82 -6.03 -14.49
C ASN A 244 21.01 -6.71 -13.78
N ALA A 245 20.94 -8.03 -13.64
CA ALA A 245 22.03 -8.90 -13.23
C ALA A 245 22.19 -10.00 -14.30
N ASP A 246 23.15 -9.79 -15.18
CA ASP A 246 23.50 -10.72 -16.25
C ASP A 246 24.63 -11.66 -15.78
N PHE A 247 24.50 -12.96 -16.01
CA PHE A 247 25.48 -13.98 -15.54
C PHE A 247 25.49 -15.23 -16.42
N TYR A 248 26.52 -16.06 -16.27
CA TYR A 248 26.56 -17.43 -16.83
C TYR A 248 26.26 -18.43 -15.71
N LEU A 249 25.21 -19.26 -15.83
CA LEU A 249 24.94 -20.35 -14.89
C LEU A 249 25.84 -21.56 -15.15
N ASN A 250 26.28 -21.72 -16.39
CA ASN A 250 27.00 -22.94 -16.80
C ASN A 250 28.51 -22.83 -16.65
N ALA A 251 29.06 -21.62 -16.71
CA ALA A 251 30.44 -21.35 -16.33
C ALA A 251 30.62 -21.56 -14.80
N LEU A 252 31.60 -22.39 -14.44
CA LEU A 252 32.18 -22.47 -13.10
C LEU A 252 33.01 -21.20 -12.84
#